data_AF-A0A455UC95-F1
#
_entry.id   AF-A0A455UC95-F1
#
_cell.length_a   1.000
_cell.length_b   1.000
_cell.length_c   1.000
_cell.angle_alpha   90.00
_cell.angle_beta   90.00
_cell.angle_gamma   90.00
#
_symmetry.space_group_name_H-M   'P 1'
#
loop_
_entity.id
_entity.type
_entity.pdbx_description
1 polymer ?
#
loop_
_entity_poly.entity_id
_entity_poly.type
_entity_poly.pdbx_seq_one_letter_code
_entity_poly.pdbx_strand_id
1 'polypeptide(L)'
;MSRLQRLPYATLTTRLAQKRGGDLGVISRGFFGENFDEAAFSLEEGDVSQPVELDSAFHIIQVTDIQGPTFEEQRDELAREVALGDVEDEFNQRVQQLIDESFAADDLQSVADELNLTLQESDWLARDDTAEGVLSEPGVMSAAFSNDVLEEGYNSEVIELDQDRRLVLRVAEHREATLLPLDEVRGEVEASVVAEQQQQAVLEEAQALVADLREEEQVDVDWQEANNVSRQADTVVPQLIIQAAFRMTRPEEGESVYRTVELPQGAAVVALDSVSDGEVDEQMETFVSQMAEQLRAQSVLQGLIDDLRSDADIER
;
A
#
# COMPACT_ATOMS: atom_id res chain seq x y z
N MET A 1 -17.66 -5.91 1.10
CA MET A 1 -18.62 -5.03 0.37
C MET A 1 -19.70 -5.91 -0.24
N SER A 2 -20.93 -5.83 0.27
CA SER A 2 -22.05 -6.70 -0.13
C SER A 2 -22.51 -6.36 -1.55
N ARG A 3 -22.18 -7.22 -2.53
CA ARG A 3 -22.71 -7.13 -3.89
C ARG A 3 -23.99 -7.96 -3.98
N LEU A 4 -25.11 -7.26 -4.11
CA LEU A 4 -26.44 -7.79 -4.35
C LEU A 4 -26.45 -8.62 -5.65
N GLN A 5 -26.42 -9.95 -5.53
CA GLN A 5 -26.72 -10.88 -6.62
C GLN A 5 -28.18 -10.65 -7.08
N ARG A 6 -28.37 -10.23 -8.33
CA ARG A 6 -29.69 -10.13 -8.96
C ARG A 6 -30.09 -11.51 -9.49
N LEU A 7 -30.78 -12.28 -8.66
CA LEU A 7 -31.48 -13.50 -9.07
C LEU A 7 -32.64 -13.15 -10.04
N PRO A 8 -33.02 -14.05 -10.96
CA PRO A 8 -34.14 -13.82 -11.86
C PRO A 8 -35.46 -13.74 -11.07
N TYR A 9 -36.34 -12.85 -11.50
CA TYR A 9 -37.64 -12.60 -10.88
C TYR A 9 -38.78 -13.03 -11.81
N ALA A 10 -39.87 -13.53 -11.25
CA ALA A 10 -41.10 -13.83 -11.99
C ALA A 10 -42.22 -12.85 -11.58
N THR A 11 -43.07 -12.45 -12.51
CA THR A 11 -44.34 -11.74 -12.19
C THR A 11 -45.46 -12.78 -12.11
N LEU A 12 -46.24 -12.82 -11.02
CA LEU A 12 -47.21 -13.90 -10.77
C LEU A 12 -48.62 -13.43 -10.44
N THR A 13 -49.65 -14.13 -10.93
CA THR A 13 -51.06 -13.85 -10.56
C THR A 13 -51.67 -14.99 -9.72
N THR A 14 -52.24 -14.71 -8.54
CA THR A 14 -53.03 -15.67 -7.73
C THR A 14 -54.46 -15.18 -7.47
N ARG A 15 -55.43 -16.10 -7.42
CA ARG A 15 -56.89 -15.79 -7.34
C ARG A 15 -57.35 -15.12 -6.02
N LEU A 16 -56.45 -14.76 -5.09
CA LEU A 16 -56.82 -14.15 -3.80
C LEU A 16 -56.40 -12.68 -3.62
N ALA A 17 -55.78 -12.01 -4.59
CA ALA A 17 -55.62 -10.53 -4.52
C ALA A 17 -56.81 -9.81 -5.17
N GLN A 18 -57.97 -9.88 -4.52
CA GLN A 18 -59.26 -9.37 -5.01
C GLN A 18 -59.36 -7.83 -5.12
N LYS A 19 -58.26 -7.10 -4.92
CA LYS A 19 -58.19 -5.64 -5.13
C LYS A 19 -57.30 -5.21 -6.31
N ARG A 20 -56.53 -6.12 -6.94
CA ARG A 20 -55.65 -5.83 -8.09
C ARG A 20 -55.54 -7.00 -9.09
N GLY A 21 -56.58 -7.80 -9.25
CA GLY A 21 -56.59 -8.86 -10.26
C GLY A 21 -55.68 -10.05 -9.99
N GLY A 22 -55.06 -10.16 -8.81
CA GLY A 22 -54.20 -11.29 -8.43
C GLY A 22 -52.70 -11.08 -8.57
N ASP A 23 -52.25 -9.97 -9.16
CA ASP A 23 -50.83 -9.69 -9.46
C ASP A 23 -50.00 -9.49 -8.19
N LEU A 24 -48.96 -10.31 -8.05
CA LEU A 24 -47.98 -10.33 -6.96
C LEU A 24 -46.74 -9.46 -7.28
N GLY A 25 -46.65 -8.93 -8.50
CA GLY A 25 -45.48 -8.21 -8.98
C GLY A 25 -44.26 -9.12 -9.11
N VAL A 26 -43.10 -8.48 -9.19
CA VAL A 26 -41.78 -9.11 -9.38
C VAL A 26 -41.33 -9.76 -8.07
N ILE A 27 -41.22 -11.09 -8.06
CA ILE A 27 -40.91 -11.88 -6.87
C ILE A 27 -39.61 -12.69 -7.02
N SER A 28 -38.88 -12.89 -5.91
CA SER A 28 -37.69 -13.75 -5.83
C SER A 28 -37.99 -15.05 -5.06
N ARG A 29 -37.16 -16.07 -5.28
CA ARG A 29 -37.15 -17.27 -4.44
C ARG A 29 -37.00 -16.90 -2.96
N GLY A 30 -37.63 -17.69 -2.09
CA GLY A 30 -37.59 -17.59 -0.64
C GLY A 30 -38.71 -16.76 -0.02
N PHE A 31 -39.54 -16.09 -0.82
CA PHE A 31 -40.58 -15.18 -0.29
C PHE A 31 -41.86 -15.90 0.16
N PHE A 32 -42.27 -16.96 -0.55
CA PHE A 32 -43.52 -17.69 -0.30
C PHE A 32 -43.32 -19.15 0.10
N GLY A 33 -42.07 -19.58 0.31
CA GLY A 33 -41.72 -20.94 0.72
C GLY A 33 -41.50 -21.91 -0.44
N GLU A 34 -40.96 -23.09 -0.11
CA GLU A 34 -40.40 -24.05 -1.06
C GLU A 34 -41.42 -24.56 -2.09
N ASN A 35 -42.63 -24.92 -1.65
CA ASN A 35 -43.69 -25.42 -2.55
C ASN A 35 -44.10 -24.39 -3.62
N PHE A 36 -44.12 -23.11 -3.25
CA PHE A 36 -44.43 -22.05 -4.20
C PHE A 36 -43.26 -21.81 -5.15
N ASP A 37 -42.04 -21.75 -4.63
CA ASP A 37 -40.85 -21.50 -5.45
C ASP A 37 -40.62 -22.62 -6.49
N GLU A 38 -40.81 -23.88 -6.09
CA GLU A 38 -40.70 -25.02 -7.00
C GLU A 38 -41.74 -24.92 -8.13
N ALA A 39 -42.98 -24.58 -7.78
CA ALA A 39 -44.06 -24.48 -8.76
C ALA A 39 -44.00 -23.21 -9.62
N ALA A 40 -43.52 -22.08 -9.09
CA ALA A 40 -43.43 -20.81 -9.81
C ALA A 40 -42.23 -20.78 -10.78
N PHE A 41 -41.06 -21.25 -10.34
CA PHE A 41 -39.82 -21.16 -11.12
C PHE A 41 -39.56 -22.37 -12.04
N SER A 42 -40.47 -23.33 -12.09
CA SER A 42 -40.46 -24.42 -13.08
C SER A 42 -41.34 -24.14 -14.31
N LEU A 43 -42.12 -23.05 -14.29
CA LEU A 43 -43.02 -22.67 -15.37
C LEU A 43 -42.34 -21.73 -16.38
N GLU A 44 -42.73 -21.85 -17.65
CA GLU A 44 -42.35 -20.89 -18.68
C GLU A 44 -43.24 -19.64 -18.62
N GLU A 45 -42.81 -18.54 -19.26
CA GLU A 45 -43.63 -17.33 -19.35
C GLU A 45 -44.99 -17.65 -20.02
N GLY A 46 -46.07 -17.30 -19.33
CA GLY A 46 -47.44 -17.57 -19.76
C GLY A 46 -48.06 -18.84 -19.18
N ASP A 47 -47.26 -19.75 -18.63
CA ASP A 47 -47.73 -21.04 -18.08
C ASP A 47 -48.43 -20.91 -16.73
N VAL A 48 -49.29 -21.89 -16.44
CA VAL A 48 -50.12 -21.97 -15.24
C VAL A 48 -49.81 -23.24 -14.46
N SER A 49 -49.55 -23.12 -13.16
CA SER A 49 -49.23 -24.23 -12.27
C SER A 49 -50.42 -25.17 -12.05
N GLN A 50 -50.12 -26.39 -11.59
CA GLN A 50 -51.11 -27.19 -10.85
C GLN A 50 -51.44 -26.51 -9.50
N PRO A 51 -52.55 -26.86 -8.82
CA PRO A 51 -52.87 -26.31 -7.51
C PRO A 51 -51.74 -26.57 -6.49
N VAL A 52 -51.13 -25.50 -5.99
CA VAL A 52 -50.05 -25.51 -5.00
C VAL A 52 -50.65 -25.22 -3.62
N GLU A 53 -50.34 -26.04 -2.62
CA GLU A 53 -50.77 -25.80 -1.25
C GLU A 53 -49.84 -24.79 -0.54
N LEU A 54 -50.41 -23.66 -0.12
CA LEU A 54 -49.75 -22.58 0.60
C LEU A 54 -50.66 -22.11 1.74
N ASP A 55 -50.11 -21.94 2.94
CA ASP A 55 -50.85 -21.47 4.13
C ASP A 55 -52.20 -22.19 4.34
N SER A 56 -52.22 -23.51 4.13
CA SER A 56 -53.43 -24.37 4.24
C SER A 56 -54.54 -24.07 3.21
N ALA A 57 -54.20 -23.46 2.08
CA ALA A 57 -55.08 -23.21 0.95
C ALA A 57 -54.43 -23.61 -0.39
N PHE A 58 -55.23 -23.86 -1.42
CA PHE A 58 -54.73 -24.16 -2.76
C PHE A 58 -54.70 -22.92 -3.65
N HIS A 59 -53.54 -22.65 -4.22
CA HIS A 59 -53.27 -21.52 -5.11
C HIS A 59 -52.92 -22.02 -6.51
N ILE A 60 -53.29 -21.24 -7.52
CA ILE A 60 -52.84 -21.43 -8.90
C ILE A 60 -51.95 -20.23 -9.20
N ILE A 61 -50.77 -20.53 -9.74
CA ILE A 61 -49.73 -19.57 -10.06
C ILE A 61 -49.66 -19.45 -11.58
N GLN A 62 -49.58 -18.23 -12.11
CA GLN A 62 -49.31 -17.99 -13.53
C GLN A 62 -48.11 -17.07 -13.66
N VAL A 63 -47.08 -17.47 -14.41
CA VAL A 63 -45.94 -16.62 -14.74
C VAL A 63 -46.33 -15.67 -15.87
N THR A 64 -46.29 -14.37 -15.62
CA THR A 64 -46.67 -13.35 -16.60
C THR A 64 -45.47 -12.69 -17.27
N ASP A 65 -44.29 -12.74 -16.65
CA ASP A 65 -43.03 -12.19 -17.17
C ASP A 65 -41.87 -12.79 -16.37
N ILE A 66 -40.72 -13.04 -17.01
CA ILE A 66 -39.47 -13.49 -16.38
C ILE A 66 -38.41 -12.41 -16.61
N GLN A 67 -37.98 -11.76 -15.53
CA GLN A 67 -37.00 -10.67 -15.57
C GLN A 67 -35.66 -11.11 -15.00
N GLY A 68 -34.58 -10.85 -15.75
CA GLY A 68 -33.21 -11.16 -15.36
C GLY A 68 -32.44 -11.76 -16.52
N PRO A 69 -31.10 -11.73 -16.48
CA PRO A 69 -30.33 -12.33 -17.56
C PRO A 69 -30.45 -13.86 -17.46
N THR A 70 -30.65 -14.49 -18.60
CA THR A 70 -30.70 -15.94 -18.75
C THR A 70 -29.41 -16.60 -18.26
N PHE A 71 -29.47 -17.90 -17.96
CA PHE A 71 -28.26 -18.65 -17.64
C PHE A 71 -27.21 -18.51 -18.75
N GLU A 72 -27.61 -18.57 -20.03
CA GLU A 72 -26.67 -18.40 -21.16
C GLU A 72 -26.01 -17.02 -21.18
N GLU A 73 -26.71 -15.96 -20.77
CA GLU A 73 -26.16 -14.60 -20.67
C GLU A 73 -25.19 -14.43 -19.48
N GLN A 74 -25.33 -15.22 -18.41
CA GLN A 74 -24.47 -15.16 -17.22
C GLN A 74 -23.48 -16.31 -17.11
N ARG A 75 -23.55 -17.30 -18.00
CA ARG A 75 -22.80 -18.55 -17.91
C ARG A 75 -21.30 -18.31 -17.72
N ASP A 76 -20.75 -17.37 -18.48
CA ASP A 76 -19.31 -17.08 -18.46
C ASP A 76 -18.88 -16.26 -17.21
N GLU A 77 -19.81 -15.54 -16.56
CA GLU A 77 -19.55 -14.87 -15.27
C GLU A 77 -19.62 -15.89 -14.14
N LEU A 78 -20.69 -16.70 -14.10
CA LEU A 78 -20.88 -17.74 -13.09
C LEU A 78 -19.76 -18.79 -13.15
N ALA A 79 -19.32 -19.17 -14.36
CA ALA A 79 -18.19 -20.08 -14.52
C ALA A 79 -16.89 -19.48 -13.96
N ARG A 80 -16.69 -18.17 -14.09
CA ARG A 80 -15.53 -17.49 -13.48
C ARG A 80 -15.65 -17.40 -11.96
N GLU A 81 -16.83 -17.13 -11.43
CA GLU A 81 -17.08 -17.09 -9.98
C GLU A 81 -16.82 -18.45 -9.33
N VAL A 82 -17.34 -19.53 -9.92
CA VAL A 82 -17.08 -20.90 -9.44
C VAL A 82 -15.60 -21.24 -9.55
N ALA A 83 -14.96 -20.93 -10.68
CA ALA A 83 -13.54 -21.21 -10.85
C ALA A 83 -12.65 -20.45 -9.85
N LEU A 84 -13.00 -19.20 -9.51
CA LEU A 84 -12.28 -18.44 -8.48
C LEU A 84 -12.51 -19.05 -7.08
N GLY A 85 -13.73 -19.45 -6.76
CA GLY A 85 -14.04 -20.14 -5.50
C GLY A 85 -13.27 -21.45 -5.35
N ASP A 86 -13.21 -22.27 -6.41
CA ASP A 86 -12.45 -23.52 -6.40
C ASP A 86 -10.95 -23.27 -6.18
N VAL A 87 -10.39 -22.19 -6.76
CA VAL A 87 -8.98 -21.80 -6.57
C VAL A 87 -8.73 -21.33 -5.13
N GLU A 88 -9.63 -20.52 -4.55
CA GLU A 88 -9.52 -20.08 -3.16
C GLU A 88 -9.59 -21.27 -2.18
N ASP A 89 -10.49 -22.22 -2.41
CA ASP A 89 -10.62 -23.43 -1.60
C ASP A 89 -9.36 -24.31 -1.70
N GLU A 90 -8.84 -24.54 -2.91
CA GLU A 90 -7.58 -25.29 -3.09
C GLU A 90 -6.39 -24.57 -2.44
N PHE A 91 -6.31 -23.25 -2.61
CA PHE A 91 -5.25 -22.45 -1.99
C PHE A 91 -5.28 -22.58 -0.47
N ASN A 92 -6.45 -22.38 0.16
CA ASN A 92 -6.61 -22.49 1.61
C ASN A 92 -6.27 -23.90 2.11
N GLN A 93 -6.63 -24.94 1.35
CA GLN A 93 -6.25 -26.31 1.67
C GLN A 93 -4.73 -26.50 1.66
N ARG A 94 -4.04 -25.96 0.64
CA ARG A 94 -2.57 -26.01 0.56
C ARG A 94 -1.89 -25.18 1.66
N VAL A 95 -2.47 -24.04 2.03
CA VAL A 95 -1.97 -23.23 3.15
C VAL A 95 -2.09 -24.01 4.46
N GLN A 96 -3.20 -24.70 4.71
CA GLN A 96 -3.34 -25.54 5.90
C GLN A 96 -2.32 -26.67 5.93
N GLN A 97 -2.08 -27.33 4.79
CA GLN A 97 -1.02 -28.34 4.68
C GLN A 97 0.37 -27.72 4.95
N LEU A 98 0.66 -26.53 4.40
CA LEU A 98 1.91 -25.83 4.67
C LEU A 98 2.09 -25.55 6.16
N ILE A 99 1.03 -25.12 6.87
CA ILE A 99 1.06 -24.91 8.33
C ILE A 99 1.41 -26.22 9.05
N ASP A 100 0.65 -27.29 8.75
CA ASP A 100 0.76 -28.56 9.46
C ASP A 100 2.13 -29.22 9.22
N GLU A 101 2.59 -29.26 7.97
CA GLU A 101 3.88 -29.85 7.59
C GLU A 101 5.06 -29.03 8.13
N SER A 102 4.98 -27.69 8.06
CA SER A 102 6.06 -26.82 8.57
C SER A 102 6.22 -26.93 10.09
N PHE A 103 5.13 -27.15 10.81
CA PHE A 103 5.16 -27.35 12.25
C PHE A 103 5.68 -28.73 12.65
N ALA A 104 5.41 -29.77 11.84
CA ALA A 104 5.80 -31.14 12.12
C ALA A 104 7.23 -31.48 11.69
N ALA A 105 7.78 -30.78 10.69
CA ALA A 105 9.08 -31.07 10.11
C ALA A 105 10.24 -30.35 10.82
N ASP A 106 11.39 -31.04 10.92
CA ASP A 106 12.64 -30.48 11.46
C ASP A 106 13.41 -29.65 10.41
N ASP A 107 13.02 -29.70 9.13
CA ASP A 107 13.69 -29.03 8.02
C ASP A 107 12.68 -28.57 6.94
N LEU A 108 13.06 -27.59 6.12
CA LEU A 108 12.19 -27.09 5.04
C LEU A 108 12.21 -27.91 3.76
N GLN A 109 13.22 -28.76 3.55
CA GLN A 109 13.29 -29.57 2.33
C GLN A 109 12.18 -30.63 2.32
N SER A 110 11.94 -31.27 3.46
CA SER A 110 10.87 -32.25 3.65
C SER A 110 9.49 -31.64 3.38
N VAL A 111 9.26 -30.41 3.87
CA VAL A 111 8.02 -29.63 3.62
C VAL A 111 7.88 -29.30 2.13
N ALA A 112 8.96 -28.85 1.49
CA ALA A 112 8.96 -28.53 0.08
C ALA A 112 8.67 -29.77 -0.78
N ASP A 113 9.23 -30.92 -0.45
CA ASP A 113 9.02 -32.17 -1.18
C ASP A 113 7.56 -32.66 -1.06
N GLU A 114 6.96 -32.63 0.14
CA GLU A 114 5.58 -33.06 0.39
C GLU A 114 4.58 -32.17 -0.39
N LEU A 115 4.80 -30.85 -0.37
CA LEU A 115 3.94 -29.87 -1.05
C LEU A 115 4.30 -29.65 -2.53
N ASN A 116 5.33 -30.33 -3.04
CA ASN A 116 5.88 -30.14 -4.38
C ASN A 116 6.26 -28.67 -4.68
N LEU A 117 6.86 -28.00 -3.69
CA LEU A 117 7.38 -26.65 -3.77
C LEU A 117 8.88 -26.65 -4.08
N THR A 118 9.39 -25.49 -4.51
CA THR A 118 10.83 -25.29 -4.71
C THR A 118 11.42 -24.58 -3.52
N LEU A 119 12.39 -25.21 -2.85
CA LEU A 119 13.17 -24.55 -1.79
C LEU A 119 14.08 -23.48 -2.40
N GLN A 120 14.11 -22.31 -1.77
CA GLN A 120 15.01 -21.21 -2.12
C GLN A 120 15.89 -20.86 -0.93
N GLU A 121 17.12 -20.45 -1.23
CA GLU A 121 18.11 -20.01 -0.25
C GLU A 121 18.53 -18.58 -0.60
N SER A 122 18.58 -17.70 0.40
CA SER A 122 19.02 -16.32 0.23
C SER A 122 20.52 -16.19 0.52
N ASP A 123 21.10 -15.06 0.10
CA ASP A 123 22.41 -14.66 0.60
C ASP A 123 22.34 -14.25 2.08
N TRP A 124 23.51 -13.94 2.66
CA TRP A 124 23.64 -13.44 4.03
C TRP A 124 22.79 -12.19 4.25
N LEU A 125 22.12 -12.15 5.40
CA LEU A 125 21.20 -11.08 5.76
C LEU A 125 21.58 -10.47 7.10
N ALA A 126 21.74 -9.16 7.15
CA ALA A 126 21.87 -8.43 8.41
C ALA A 126 20.51 -7.85 8.84
N ARG A 127 20.31 -7.71 10.16
CA ARG A 127 19.04 -7.21 10.73
C ARG A 127 18.66 -5.82 10.23
N ASP A 128 19.66 -4.99 9.97
CA ASP A 128 19.51 -3.60 9.52
C ASP A 128 19.74 -3.45 8.00
N ASP A 129 19.86 -4.55 7.26
CA ASP A 129 20.08 -4.51 5.82
C ASP A 129 18.81 -4.12 5.08
N THR A 130 18.99 -3.56 3.88
CA THR A 130 17.85 -3.34 2.97
C THR A 130 17.49 -4.66 2.33
N ALA A 131 16.51 -5.35 2.89
CA ALA A 131 16.01 -6.60 2.35
C ALA A 131 15.48 -6.40 0.91
N GLU A 132 15.80 -7.34 0.02
CA GLU A 132 15.34 -7.34 -1.37
C GLU A 132 14.33 -8.46 -1.64
N GLY A 133 13.48 -8.27 -2.65
CA GLY A 133 12.53 -9.29 -3.08
C GLY A 133 11.57 -9.72 -1.96
N VAL A 134 11.39 -11.02 -1.79
CA VAL A 134 10.46 -11.58 -0.79
C VAL A 134 10.86 -11.26 0.66
N LEU A 135 12.15 -11.00 0.91
CA LEU A 135 12.64 -10.66 2.26
C LEU A 135 12.20 -9.24 2.68
N SER A 136 11.89 -8.38 1.71
CA SER A 136 11.38 -7.03 1.96
C SER A 136 9.91 -6.99 2.38
N GLU A 137 9.20 -8.11 2.23
CA GLU A 137 7.77 -8.20 2.54
C GLU A 137 7.52 -8.01 4.05
N PRO A 138 6.39 -7.39 4.44
CA PRO A 138 6.08 -7.12 5.83
C PRO A 138 6.13 -8.39 6.70
N GLY A 139 6.80 -8.30 7.84
CA GLY A 139 6.89 -9.40 8.81
C GLY A 139 7.96 -10.45 8.51
N VAL A 140 8.46 -10.56 7.27
CA VAL A 140 9.46 -11.58 6.89
C VAL A 140 10.76 -11.40 7.65
N MET A 141 11.34 -10.19 7.64
CA MET A 141 12.53 -9.87 8.43
C MET A 141 12.31 -10.12 9.93
N SER A 142 11.14 -9.76 10.46
CA SER A 142 10.86 -9.98 11.89
C SER A 142 10.82 -11.48 12.23
N ALA A 143 10.24 -12.30 11.36
CA ALA A 143 10.15 -13.74 11.55
C ALA A 143 11.54 -14.42 11.46
N ALA A 144 12.36 -14.02 10.49
CA ALA A 144 13.72 -14.56 10.29
C ALA A 144 14.62 -14.36 11.51
N PHE A 145 14.43 -13.27 12.25
CA PHE A 145 15.21 -12.94 13.44
C PHE A 145 14.43 -13.14 14.76
N SER A 146 13.33 -13.89 14.73
CA SER A 146 12.57 -14.28 15.92
C SER A 146 13.36 -15.32 16.75
N ASN A 147 13.04 -15.46 18.03
CA ASN A 147 13.72 -16.43 18.91
C ASN A 147 13.55 -17.87 18.38
N ASP A 148 12.32 -18.22 17.99
CA ASP A 148 12.00 -19.56 17.48
C ASP A 148 12.81 -19.90 16.23
N VAL A 149 12.99 -18.95 15.31
CA VAL A 149 13.71 -19.21 14.05
C VAL A 149 15.23 -19.06 14.21
N LEU A 150 15.70 -18.02 14.88
CA LEU A 150 17.13 -17.70 14.96
C LEU A 150 17.86 -18.45 16.06
N GLU A 151 17.25 -18.56 17.24
CA GLU A 151 17.89 -19.17 18.42
C GLU A 151 17.55 -20.66 18.51
N GLU A 152 16.27 -21.01 18.38
CA GLU A 152 15.82 -22.40 18.48
C GLU A 152 15.93 -23.15 17.14
N GLY A 153 16.06 -22.43 16.03
CA GLY A 153 16.20 -23.04 14.71
C GLY A 153 14.94 -23.81 14.29
N TYR A 154 13.75 -23.35 14.62
CA TYR A 154 12.51 -23.88 14.09
C TYR A 154 12.15 -23.24 12.73
N ASN A 155 11.23 -23.88 12.03
CA ASN A 155 10.57 -23.24 10.89
C ASN A 155 9.69 -22.10 11.43
N SER A 156 9.61 -20.99 10.68
CA SER A 156 8.71 -19.91 11.05
C SER A 156 7.25 -20.37 10.99
N GLU A 157 6.39 -19.62 11.67
CA GLU A 157 4.96 -19.66 11.32
C GLU A 157 4.76 -19.26 9.84
N VAL A 158 3.62 -19.62 9.28
CA VAL A 158 3.26 -19.22 7.91
C VAL A 158 3.02 -17.72 7.87
N ILE A 159 3.84 -17.02 7.08
CA ILE A 159 3.78 -15.56 6.90
C ILE A 159 2.87 -15.26 5.71
N GLU A 160 1.90 -14.38 5.92
CA GLU A 160 1.01 -13.89 4.87
C GLU A 160 1.66 -12.71 4.15
N LEU A 161 1.97 -12.89 2.86
CA LEU A 161 2.57 -11.82 2.06
C LEU A 161 1.47 -10.96 1.41
N ASP A 162 0.44 -11.62 0.85
CA ASP A 162 -0.75 -10.99 0.28
C ASP A 162 -1.93 -11.98 0.23
N GLN A 163 -2.90 -11.76 -0.65
CA GLN A 163 -4.09 -12.59 -0.79
C GLN A 163 -3.76 -14.02 -1.24
N ASP A 164 -2.73 -14.19 -2.08
CA ASP A 164 -2.47 -15.44 -2.82
C ASP A 164 -1.06 -15.99 -2.57
N ARG A 165 -0.26 -15.35 -1.72
CA ARG A 165 1.11 -15.78 -1.40
C ARG A 165 1.31 -16.01 0.10
N ARG A 166 1.97 -17.12 0.42
CA ARG A 166 2.42 -17.51 1.76
C ARG A 166 3.90 -17.86 1.74
N LEU A 167 4.58 -17.65 2.86
CA LEU A 167 5.99 -17.96 3.03
C LEU A 167 6.22 -18.67 4.36
N VAL A 168 7.10 -19.65 4.35
CA VAL A 168 7.74 -20.18 5.55
C VAL A 168 9.24 -20.08 5.35
N LEU A 169 9.97 -19.70 6.39
CA LEU A 169 11.42 -19.57 6.36
C LEU A 169 12.05 -20.31 7.54
N ARG A 170 13.34 -20.56 7.42
CA ARG A 170 14.16 -21.21 8.43
C ARG A 170 15.58 -20.67 8.29
N VAL A 171 16.28 -20.49 9.40
CA VAL A 171 17.70 -20.14 9.40
C VAL A 171 18.52 -21.34 8.94
N ALA A 172 19.25 -21.17 7.83
CA ALA A 172 20.22 -22.15 7.34
C ALA A 172 21.54 -22.04 8.11
N GLU A 173 22.08 -20.82 8.20
CA GLU A 173 23.30 -20.52 8.96
C GLU A 173 23.14 -19.19 9.72
N HIS A 174 23.73 -19.13 10.91
CA HIS A 174 23.77 -17.91 11.73
C HIS A 174 25.21 -17.59 12.13
N ARG A 175 25.63 -16.35 11.87
CA ARG A 175 26.91 -15.80 12.30
C ARG A 175 26.69 -14.62 13.21
N GLU A 176 27.35 -14.62 14.37
CA GLU A 176 27.36 -13.45 15.26
C GLU A 176 27.98 -12.24 14.54
N ALA A 177 27.54 -11.04 14.94
CA ALA A 177 28.09 -9.80 14.42
C ALA A 177 29.60 -9.76 14.66
N THR A 178 30.37 -9.74 13.58
CA THR A 178 31.83 -9.68 13.61
C THR A 178 32.34 -8.66 12.62
N LEU A 179 33.48 -8.07 12.93
CA LEU A 179 34.18 -7.21 11.99
C LEU A 179 34.77 -8.09 10.88
N LEU A 180 34.26 -7.90 9.67
CA LEU A 180 34.81 -8.57 8.49
C LEU A 180 36.25 -8.10 8.24
N PRO A 181 37.18 -9.01 7.91
CA PRO A 181 38.52 -8.62 7.49
C PRO A 181 38.47 -7.69 6.29
N LEU A 182 39.34 -6.66 6.26
CA LEU A 182 39.40 -5.72 5.14
C LEU A 182 39.58 -6.42 3.79
N ASP A 183 40.27 -7.56 3.73
CA ASP A 183 40.46 -8.29 2.48
C ASP A 183 39.15 -8.86 1.90
N GLU A 184 38.15 -9.16 2.73
CA GLU A 184 36.85 -9.67 2.29
C GLU A 184 35.93 -8.55 1.78
N VAL A 185 36.01 -7.37 2.40
CA VAL A 185 35.15 -6.21 2.07
C VAL A 185 35.91 -5.10 1.33
N ARG A 186 37.13 -5.39 0.84
CA ARG A 186 38.04 -4.38 0.27
C ARG A 186 37.39 -3.55 -0.82
N GLY A 187 36.71 -4.20 -1.76
CA GLY A 187 36.08 -3.53 -2.90
C GLY A 187 34.96 -2.57 -2.48
N GLU A 188 34.16 -2.96 -1.50
CA GLU A 188 33.09 -2.13 -0.96
C GLU A 188 33.65 -0.93 -0.17
N VAL A 189 34.64 -1.17 0.68
CA VAL A 189 35.31 -0.11 1.45
C VAL A 189 36.02 0.86 0.52
N GLU A 190 36.74 0.38 -0.50
CA GLU A 190 37.39 1.24 -1.49
C GLU A 190 36.36 2.08 -2.25
N ALA A 191 35.24 1.48 -2.69
CA ALA A 191 34.17 2.22 -3.35
C ALA A 191 33.55 3.30 -2.44
N SER A 192 33.29 2.96 -1.18
CA SER A 192 32.74 3.88 -0.18
C SER A 192 33.70 5.05 0.12
N VAL A 193 34.98 4.73 0.34
CA VAL A 193 36.02 5.74 0.61
C VAL A 193 36.25 6.63 -0.61
N VAL A 194 36.20 6.09 -1.83
CA VAL A 194 36.29 6.90 -3.06
C VAL A 194 35.10 7.85 -3.16
N ALA A 195 33.89 7.37 -2.89
CA ALA A 195 32.68 8.21 -2.91
C ALA A 195 32.75 9.33 -1.87
N GLU A 196 33.17 9.00 -0.64
CA GLU A 196 33.37 9.97 0.45
C GLU A 196 34.42 11.03 0.08
N GLN A 197 35.59 10.61 -0.43
CA GLN A 197 36.64 11.54 -0.86
C GLN A 197 36.20 12.41 -2.03
N GLN A 198 35.43 11.89 -2.99
CA GLN A 198 34.88 12.68 -4.09
C GLN A 198 33.91 13.74 -3.58
N GLN A 199 33.01 13.39 -2.67
CA GLN A 199 32.06 14.34 -2.06
C GLN A 199 32.81 15.43 -1.30
N GLN A 200 33.81 15.04 -0.49
CA GLN A 200 34.62 16.00 0.26
C GLN A 200 35.39 16.94 -0.68
N ALA A 201 36.04 16.41 -1.72
CA ALA A 201 36.81 17.22 -2.67
C ALA A 201 35.92 18.22 -3.43
N VAL A 202 34.71 17.82 -3.84
CA VAL A 202 33.75 18.72 -4.49
C VAL A 202 33.28 19.83 -3.54
N LEU A 203 33.08 19.51 -2.27
CA LEU A 203 32.69 20.49 -1.26
C LEU A 203 33.83 21.47 -0.94
N GLU A 204 35.07 20.99 -0.84
CA GLU A 204 36.25 21.83 -0.66
C GLU A 204 36.47 22.76 -1.87
N GLU A 205 36.34 22.26 -3.09
CA GLU A 205 36.41 23.06 -4.32
C GLU A 205 35.32 24.14 -4.33
N ALA A 206 34.07 23.78 -4.05
CA ALA A 206 32.97 24.74 -4.00
C ALA A 206 33.14 25.80 -2.89
N GLN A 207 33.86 25.49 -1.81
CA GLN A 207 34.22 26.46 -0.78
C GLN A 207 35.35 27.38 -1.23
N ALA A 208 36.35 26.86 -1.96
CA ALA A 208 37.41 27.65 -2.55
C ALA A 208 36.84 28.65 -3.56
N LEU A 209 35.96 28.21 -4.47
CA LEU A 209 35.28 29.11 -5.43
C LEU A 209 34.49 30.23 -4.71
N VAL A 210 33.81 29.92 -3.60
CA VAL A 210 33.12 30.94 -2.79
C VAL A 210 34.09 31.91 -2.13
N ALA A 211 35.28 31.47 -1.73
CA ALA A 211 36.32 32.34 -1.19
C ALA A 211 36.85 33.29 -2.28
N ASP A 212 37.19 32.76 -3.45
CA ASP A 212 37.68 33.52 -4.60
C ASP A 212 36.64 34.58 -5.06
N LEU A 213 35.36 34.18 -5.13
CA LEU A 213 34.25 35.10 -5.47
C LEU A 213 34.07 36.22 -4.45
N ARG A 214 34.37 35.98 -3.16
CA ARG A 214 34.33 37.02 -2.12
C ARG A 214 35.53 37.96 -2.19
N GLU A 215 36.63 37.52 -2.77
CA GLU A 215 37.81 38.34 -3.05
C GLU A 215 37.73 39.06 -4.42
N GLU A 216 36.56 39.01 -5.08
CA GLU A 216 36.29 39.57 -6.41
C GLU A 216 37.17 38.96 -7.53
N GLU A 217 37.69 37.75 -7.33
CA GLU A 217 38.42 37.03 -8.37
C GLU A 217 37.45 36.49 -9.44
N GLN A 218 37.90 36.49 -10.70
CA GLN A 218 37.11 35.93 -11.81
C GLN A 218 37.17 34.41 -11.77
N VAL A 219 36.02 33.80 -11.54
CA VAL A 219 35.84 32.36 -11.53
C VAL A 219 35.12 31.92 -12.81
N ASP A 220 35.67 30.91 -13.49
CA ASP A 220 35.12 30.33 -14.72
C ASP A 220 34.07 29.25 -14.38
N VAL A 221 32.84 29.67 -14.09
CA VAL A 221 31.72 28.80 -13.73
C VAL A 221 30.48 29.17 -14.57
N ASP A 222 29.81 28.15 -15.10
CA ASP A 222 28.52 28.31 -15.78
C ASP A 222 27.41 28.55 -14.74
N TRP A 223 26.93 29.80 -14.66
CA TRP A 223 25.88 30.19 -13.73
C TRP A 223 24.49 29.86 -14.26
N GLN A 224 23.67 29.24 -13.43
CA GLN A 224 22.23 29.10 -13.68
C GLN A 224 21.47 30.23 -12.97
N GLU A 225 20.92 31.16 -13.76
CA GLU A 225 20.14 32.28 -13.22
C GLU A 225 18.71 31.86 -12.88
N ALA A 226 18.24 32.30 -11.70
CA ALA A 226 16.86 32.09 -11.27
C ALA A 226 16.31 33.38 -10.64
N ASN A 227 15.34 33.99 -11.32
CA ASN A 227 14.76 35.28 -10.93
C ASN A 227 13.39 35.10 -10.28
N ASN A 228 13.07 35.94 -9.27
CA ASN A 228 11.78 35.93 -8.56
C ASN A 228 11.37 34.56 -7.98
N VAL A 229 12.34 33.81 -7.43
CA VAL A 229 12.10 32.50 -6.83
C VAL A 229 11.51 32.65 -5.43
N SER A 230 10.31 32.12 -5.20
CA SER A 230 9.69 32.03 -3.87
C SER A 230 10.10 30.74 -3.15
N ARG A 231 9.87 30.67 -1.83
CA ARG A 231 10.19 29.48 -1.00
C ARG A 231 9.50 28.20 -1.47
N GLN A 232 8.39 28.32 -2.20
CA GLN A 232 7.57 27.20 -2.68
C GLN A 232 7.46 27.19 -4.20
N ALA A 233 8.30 27.96 -4.89
CA ALA A 233 8.23 28.05 -6.35
C ALA A 233 8.56 26.70 -6.98
N ASP A 234 7.75 26.30 -7.96
CA ASP A 234 8.02 25.15 -8.81
C ASP A 234 9.04 25.58 -9.87
N THR A 235 10.32 25.33 -9.59
CA THR A 235 11.43 25.77 -10.44
C THR A 235 12.39 24.61 -10.70
N VAL A 236 13.23 24.77 -11.72
CA VAL A 236 14.33 23.85 -12.02
C VAL A 236 15.45 23.87 -10.97
N VAL A 237 15.42 24.80 -10.00
CA VAL A 237 16.41 24.90 -8.93
C VAL A 237 16.03 23.93 -7.80
N PRO A 238 16.94 23.04 -7.35
CA PRO A 238 16.69 22.15 -6.23
C PRO A 238 16.23 22.88 -4.96
N GLN A 239 15.23 22.33 -4.27
CA GLN A 239 14.65 22.92 -3.06
C GLN A 239 15.67 23.18 -1.94
N LEU A 240 16.70 22.33 -1.81
CA LEU A 240 17.80 22.52 -0.86
C LEU A 240 18.56 23.84 -1.08
N ILE A 241 18.80 24.21 -2.35
CA ILE A 241 19.45 25.47 -2.71
C ILE A 241 18.55 26.66 -2.37
N ILE A 242 17.25 26.58 -2.71
CA ILE A 242 16.27 27.62 -2.38
C ILE A 242 16.23 27.86 -0.86
N GLN A 243 16.10 26.79 -0.07
CA GLN A 243 16.08 26.89 1.39
C GLN A 243 17.37 27.50 1.97
N ALA A 244 18.52 27.13 1.41
CA ALA A 244 19.80 27.68 1.82
C ALA A 244 19.93 29.18 1.46
N ALA A 245 19.47 29.59 0.27
CA ALA A 245 19.45 30.98 -0.18
C ALA A 245 18.59 31.86 0.74
N PHE A 246 17.39 31.39 1.11
CA PHE A 246 16.51 32.10 2.04
C PHE A 246 17.01 32.15 3.51
N ARG A 247 18.12 31.46 3.83
CA ARG A 247 18.83 31.53 5.12
C ARG A 247 20.11 32.37 5.03
N MET A 248 20.43 32.94 3.87
CA MET A 248 21.57 33.83 3.71
C MET A 248 21.23 35.24 4.20
N THR A 249 22.27 36.00 4.54
CA THR A 249 22.12 37.41 4.87
C THR A 249 21.66 38.16 3.63
N ARG A 250 20.79 39.16 3.82
CA ARG A 250 20.35 40.03 2.72
C ARG A 250 21.57 40.79 2.14
N PRO A 251 21.81 40.75 0.82
CA PRO A 251 22.87 41.52 0.19
C PRO A 251 22.66 43.04 0.34
N GLU A 252 23.75 43.80 0.42
CA GLU A 252 23.73 45.26 0.26
C GLU A 252 23.58 45.64 -1.23
N GLU A 253 23.18 46.87 -1.51
CA GLU A 253 22.84 47.29 -2.88
C GLU A 253 24.07 47.27 -3.80
N GLY A 254 24.11 46.30 -4.73
CA GLY A 254 25.22 46.10 -5.66
C GLY A 254 26.25 45.05 -5.22
N GLU A 255 26.05 44.37 -4.10
CA GLU A 255 26.89 43.28 -3.62
C GLU A 255 26.15 41.93 -3.70
N SER A 256 26.87 40.86 -4.05
CA SER A 256 26.33 39.50 -4.05
C SER A 256 26.85 38.73 -2.83
N VAL A 257 25.97 38.03 -2.12
CA VAL A 257 26.38 37.16 -1.01
C VAL A 257 26.55 35.74 -1.55
N TYR A 258 27.72 35.15 -1.31
CA TYR A 258 28.04 33.79 -1.77
C TYR A 258 28.01 32.76 -0.64
N ARG A 259 27.48 31.56 -0.92
CA ARG A 259 27.47 30.42 0.01
C ARG A 259 27.56 29.09 -0.75
N THR A 260 28.25 28.13 -0.15
CA THR A 260 28.23 26.72 -0.59
C THR A 260 27.05 25.98 0.03
N VAL A 261 26.39 25.12 -0.76
CA VAL A 261 25.29 24.26 -0.33
C VAL A 261 25.67 22.82 -0.65
N GLU A 262 25.64 21.96 0.37
CA GLU A 262 25.87 20.53 0.21
C GLU A 262 24.62 19.87 -0.38
N LEU A 263 24.81 19.03 -1.41
CA LEU A 263 23.77 18.28 -2.08
C LEU A 263 24.03 16.77 -1.92
N PRO A 264 22.99 15.91 -2.01
CA PRO A 264 23.17 14.46 -1.96
C PRO A 264 24.11 13.89 -3.04
N GLN A 265 24.29 14.63 -4.15
CA GLN A 265 25.20 14.26 -5.24
C GLN A 265 26.05 15.48 -5.64
N GLY A 266 26.87 15.98 -4.71
CA GLY A 266 27.86 17.05 -4.96
C GLY A 266 27.67 18.29 -4.09
N ALA A 267 28.13 19.44 -4.57
CA ALA A 267 27.96 20.73 -3.91
C ALA A 267 27.55 21.79 -4.93
N ALA A 268 26.82 22.81 -4.48
CA ALA A 268 26.43 23.96 -5.29
C ALA A 268 26.98 25.25 -4.69
N VAL A 269 27.43 26.15 -5.55
CA VAL A 269 27.76 27.53 -5.19
C VAL A 269 26.54 28.40 -5.47
N VAL A 270 26.09 29.15 -4.48
CA VAL A 270 24.92 30.02 -4.57
C VAL A 270 25.38 31.46 -4.44
N ALA A 271 25.09 32.26 -5.46
CA ALA A 271 25.19 33.71 -5.43
C ALA A 271 23.79 34.29 -5.18
N LEU A 272 23.65 35.15 -4.17
CA LEU A 272 22.43 35.87 -3.89
C LEU A 272 22.64 37.36 -4.20
N ASP A 273 22.08 37.80 -5.33
CA ASP A 273 22.25 39.17 -5.82
C ASP A 273 21.22 40.15 -5.25
N SER A 274 19.97 39.70 -5.06
CA SER A 274 18.91 40.56 -4.55
C SER A 274 17.84 39.80 -3.80
N VAL A 275 17.22 40.49 -2.83
CA VAL A 275 16.08 39.98 -2.06
C VAL A 275 14.99 41.05 -2.07
N SER A 276 13.83 40.68 -2.61
CA SER A 276 12.59 41.45 -2.56
C SER A 276 11.67 40.91 -1.47
N ASP A 277 10.94 41.80 -0.82
CA ASP A 277 9.85 41.39 0.07
C ASP A 277 8.71 40.79 -0.77
N GLY A 278 8.15 39.68 -0.29
CA GLY A 278 6.99 39.07 -0.94
C GLY A 278 5.78 39.98 -0.82
N GLU A 279 4.99 40.08 -1.88
CA GLU A 279 3.68 40.73 -1.83
C GLU A 279 2.65 39.76 -1.21
N VAL A 280 1.74 40.29 -0.39
CA VAL A 280 0.60 39.50 0.09
C VAL A 280 -0.40 39.42 -1.05
N ASP A 281 -0.45 38.25 -1.68
CA ASP A 281 -1.40 37.91 -2.73
C ASP A 281 -2.42 36.87 -2.24
N GLU A 282 -3.42 36.60 -3.08
CA GLU A 282 -4.52 35.67 -2.79
C GLU A 282 -4.00 34.23 -2.55
N GLN A 283 -2.85 33.87 -3.14
CA GLN A 283 -2.19 32.59 -2.89
C GLN A 283 -1.60 32.52 -1.48
N MET A 284 -0.91 33.57 -1.02
CA MET A 284 -0.36 33.65 0.33
C MET A 284 -1.48 33.61 1.39
N GLU A 285 -2.59 34.32 1.17
CA GLU A 285 -3.75 34.28 2.08
C GLU A 285 -4.35 32.87 2.17
N THR A 286 -4.47 32.18 1.04
CA THR A 286 -4.96 30.81 0.97
C THR A 286 -4.02 29.84 1.70
N PHE A 287 -2.71 29.97 1.47
CA PHE A 287 -1.69 29.15 2.14
C PHE A 287 -1.70 29.34 3.66
N VAL A 288 -1.74 30.59 4.14
CA VAL A 288 -1.80 30.91 5.58
C VAL A 288 -3.07 30.35 6.20
N SER A 289 -4.21 30.42 5.49
CA SER A 289 -5.48 29.87 5.94
C SER A 289 -5.42 28.35 6.09
N GLN A 290 -4.89 27.65 5.08
CA GLN A 290 -4.70 26.19 5.12
C GLN A 290 -3.73 25.76 6.23
N MET A 291 -2.61 26.46 6.39
CA MET A 291 -1.64 26.18 7.46
C MET A 291 -2.26 26.39 8.83
N ALA A 292 -3.05 27.46 9.03
CA ALA A 292 -3.75 27.71 10.27
C ALA A 292 -4.80 26.63 10.59
N GLU A 293 -5.53 26.13 9.57
CA GLU A 293 -6.43 24.98 9.72
C GLU A 293 -5.67 23.71 10.09
N GLN A 294 -4.55 23.41 9.44
CA GLN A 294 -3.74 22.24 9.72
C GLN A 294 -3.15 22.28 11.15
N LEU A 295 -2.67 23.43 11.61
CA LEU A 295 -2.15 23.61 12.97
C LEU A 295 -3.26 23.48 14.02
N ARG A 296 -4.47 23.99 13.72
CA ARG A 296 -5.66 23.78 14.56
C ARG A 296 -6.02 22.31 14.64
N ALA A 297 -6.07 21.61 13.51
CA ALA A 297 -6.38 20.19 13.46
C ALA A 297 -5.37 19.36 14.27
N GLN A 298 -4.07 19.64 14.12
CA GLN A 298 -3.01 19.01 14.92
C GLN A 298 -3.18 19.28 16.42
N SER A 299 -3.47 20.53 16.80
CA SER A 299 -3.67 20.89 18.21
C SER A 299 -4.92 20.21 18.81
N VAL A 300 -6.00 20.08 18.04
CA VAL A 300 -7.21 19.36 18.46
C VAL A 300 -6.93 17.87 18.62
N LEU A 301 -6.20 17.27 17.68
CA LEU A 301 -5.84 15.84 17.75
C LEU A 301 -4.92 15.56 18.94
N GLN A 302 -3.90 16.40 19.15
CA GLN A 302 -3.00 16.33 20.31
C GLN A 302 -3.79 16.43 21.62
N GLY A 303 -4.69 17.41 21.71
CA GLY A 303 -5.55 17.58 22.88
C GLY A 303 -6.48 16.40 23.12
N LEU A 304 -7.06 15.81 22.07
CA LEU A 304 -7.85 14.59 22.16
C LEU A 304 -7.03 13.39 22.63
N ILE A 305 -5.81 13.22 22.11
CA ILE A 305 -4.90 12.14 22.53
C ILE A 305 -4.52 12.32 24.01
N ASP A 306 -4.23 13.54 24.44
CA ASP A 306 -3.89 13.84 25.84
C ASP A 306 -5.08 13.60 26.79
N ASP A 307 -6.30 13.98 26.38
CA ASP A 307 -7.56 13.72 27.10
C ASP A 307 -7.83 12.21 27.22
N LEU A 308 -7.76 11.48 26.10
CA LEU A 308 -7.92 10.02 26.07
C LEU A 308 -6.85 9.30 26.90
N ARG A 309 -5.62 9.81 26.97
CA ARG A 309 -4.57 9.26 27.83
C ARG A 309 -4.80 9.57 29.31
N SER A 310 -5.36 10.73 29.63
CA SER A 310 -5.71 11.11 31.00
C SER A 310 -6.88 10.28 31.54
N ASP A 311 -7.85 9.95 30.69
CA ASP A 311 -9.06 9.22 31.07
C ASP A 311 -8.94 7.69 30.91
N ALA A 312 -7.86 7.20 30.29
CA ALA A 312 -7.58 5.78 30.21
C ALA A 312 -6.98 5.24 31.53
N ASP A 313 -7.62 4.23 32.12
CA ASP A 313 -7.00 3.39 33.15
C ASP A 313 -5.95 2.50 32.48
N ILE A 314 -4.69 2.95 32.47
CA ILE A 314 -3.56 2.19 31.93
C ILE A 314 -2.99 1.31 33.07
N GLU A 315 -3.36 0.03 33.10
CA GLU A 315 -2.63 -0.98 33.87
C GLU A 315 -1.31 -1.31 33.14
N ARG A 316 -0.23 -1.36 33.91
CA ARG A 316 1.16 -1.49 33.42
C ARG A 316 1.72 -2.88 33.67
#